data_AF-A0A3D5S1I6-F1
#
_entry.id   AF-A0A3D5S1I6-F1
#
_cell.length_a   1.000
_cell.length_b   1.000
_cell.length_c   1.000
_cell.angle_alpha   90.00
_cell.angle_beta   90.00
_cell.angle_gamma   90.00
#
_symmetry.space_group_name_H-M   'P 1'
#
loop_
_entity.id
_entity.type
_entity.pdbx_description
1 polymer ?
#
loop_
_entity_poly.entity_id
_entity_poly.type
_entity_poly.pdbx_seq_one_letter_code
_entity_poly.pdbx_strand_id
1 'polypeptide(L)'
;MAYVSKETKKELAPEIKKVLAEYGVKGTIKVNNYMTLVVTLRKVPAGLFTPKEIADGVNVYHIERLFEGTAKKFLTKLLTAMKGDKWYDKTDAMIDYFDTAWYNDIKIGEWNKPVEVI
;
A
#
# COMPACT_ATOMS: atom_id res chain seq x y z
N MET A 1 14.18 -9.37 -11.06
CA MET A 1 13.96 -7.95 -11.38
C MET A 1 12.47 -7.64 -11.23
N ALA A 2 12.12 -6.65 -10.41
CA ALA A 2 10.72 -6.34 -10.10
C ALA A 2 9.90 -5.95 -11.33
N TYR A 3 8.80 -6.67 -11.57
CA TYR A 3 7.88 -6.39 -12.67
C TYR A 3 6.42 -6.65 -12.28
N VAL A 4 5.59 -5.60 -12.35
CA VAL A 4 4.15 -5.67 -12.15
C VAL A 4 3.42 -5.34 -13.43
N SER A 5 2.67 -6.33 -13.93
CA SER A 5 1.83 -6.18 -15.11
C SER A 5 0.55 -5.42 -14.80
N LYS A 6 0.00 -4.75 -15.83
CA LYS A 6 -1.32 -4.10 -15.72
C LYS A 6 -2.44 -5.11 -15.41
N GLU A 7 -2.24 -6.37 -15.79
CA GLU A 7 -3.16 -7.49 -15.53
C GLU A 7 -3.14 -7.88 -14.05
N THR A 8 -1.96 -8.08 -13.46
CA THR A 8 -1.81 -8.32 -12.01
C THR A 8 -2.46 -7.21 -11.19
N LYS A 9 -2.29 -5.95 -11.62
CA LYS A 9 -3.00 -4.81 -11.01
C LYS A 9 -4.52 -4.97 -11.09
N LYS A 10 -5.07 -5.43 -12.22
CA LYS A 10 -6.52 -5.64 -12.38
C LYS A 10 -7.03 -6.79 -11.53
N GLU A 11 -6.25 -7.86 -11.38
CA GLU A 11 -6.59 -9.00 -10.52
C GLU A 11 -6.63 -8.61 -9.03
N LEU A 12 -5.67 -7.80 -8.57
CA LEU A 12 -5.57 -7.37 -7.17
C LEU A 12 -6.47 -6.17 -6.84
N ALA A 13 -6.82 -5.34 -7.84
CA ALA A 13 -7.68 -4.18 -7.66
C ALA A 13 -9.02 -4.46 -6.94
N PRO A 14 -9.80 -5.53 -7.26
CA PRO A 14 -11.06 -5.81 -6.54
C PRO A 14 -10.83 -6.14 -5.06
N GLU A 15 -9.79 -6.89 -4.72
CA GLU A 15 -9.48 -7.21 -3.32
C GLU A 15 -9.04 -5.98 -2.54
N ILE A 16 -8.13 -5.18 -3.12
CA ILE A 16 -7.71 -3.91 -2.53
C ILE A 16 -8.92 -2.99 -2.34
N LYS A 17 -9.83 -2.92 -3.32
CA LYS A 17 -11.07 -2.13 -3.19
C LYS A 17 -12.00 -2.65 -2.10
N LYS A 18 -12.08 -3.97 -1.87
CA LYS A 18 -12.85 -4.55 -0.76
C LYS A 18 -12.28 -4.10 0.59
N VAL A 19 -10.98 -4.24 0.79
CA VAL A 19 -10.31 -3.81 2.03
C VAL A 19 -10.48 -2.31 2.24
N LEU A 20 -10.36 -1.50 1.18
CA LEU A 20 -10.63 -0.06 1.25
C LEU A 20 -12.08 0.23 1.67
N ALA A 21 -13.05 -0.47 1.10
CA ALA A 21 -14.47 -0.30 1.42
C ALA A 21 -14.84 -0.74 2.85
N GLU A 22 -14.27 -1.85 3.35
CA GLU A 22 -14.47 -2.32 4.73
C GLU A 22 -14.11 -1.25 5.77
N TYR A 23 -13.08 -0.46 5.48
CA TYR A 23 -12.58 0.58 6.38
C TYR A 23 -13.08 1.98 6.01
N GLY A 24 -14.00 2.12 5.04
CA GLY A 24 -14.54 3.41 4.61
C GLY A 24 -13.52 4.32 3.90
N VAL A 25 -12.38 3.77 3.49
CA VAL A 25 -11.30 4.51 2.85
C VAL A 25 -11.51 4.53 1.33
N LYS A 26 -11.35 5.69 0.68
CA LYS A 26 -11.33 5.79 -0.79
C LYS A 26 -9.93 6.13 -1.26
N GLY A 27 -9.40 5.29 -2.13
CA GLY A 27 -8.07 5.46 -2.70
C GLY A 27 -8.01 5.08 -4.18
N THR A 28 -6.90 5.45 -4.83
CA THR A 28 -6.58 5.10 -6.21
C THR A 28 -5.36 4.21 -6.26
N ILE A 29 -5.40 3.22 -7.14
CA ILE A 29 -4.29 2.28 -7.35
C ILE A 29 -3.57 2.68 -8.65
N LYS A 30 -2.25 2.85 -8.60
CA LYS A 30 -1.39 3.17 -9.73
C LYS A 30 -0.23 2.16 -9.80
N VAL A 31 0.21 1.85 -11.02
CA VAL A 31 1.47 1.13 -11.23
C VAL A 31 2.48 2.18 -11.65
N ASN A 32 3.60 2.26 -10.93
CA ASN A 32 4.69 3.17 -11.20
C ASN A 32 5.90 2.41 -11.75
N ASN A 33 6.42 2.91 -12.87
CA ASN A 33 7.61 2.39 -13.56
C ASN A 33 7.60 0.86 -13.80
N TYR A 34 6.42 0.25 -13.98
CA TYR A 34 6.22 -1.19 -14.12
C TYR A 34 6.82 -2.07 -13.01
N MET A 35 7.24 -1.49 -11.89
CA MET A 35 7.96 -2.18 -10.82
C MET A 35 7.32 -1.97 -9.44
N THR A 36 6.48 -0.93 -9.29
CA THR A 36 5.88 -0.55 -8.00
C THR A 36 4.37 -0.43 -8.11
N LEU A 37 3.64 -1.08 -7.20
CA LEU A 37 2.21 -0.92 -7.01
C LEU A 37 1.98 0.14 -5.91
N VAL A 38 1.42 1.27 -6.32
CA VAL A 38 1.18 2.45 -5.49
C VAL A 38 -0.31 2.54 -5.15
N VAL A 39 -0.65 2.57 -3.86
CA VAL A 39 -2.01 2.83 -3.38
C VAL A 39 -2.05 4.19 -2.70
N THR A 40 -2.76 5.14 -3.30
CA THR A 40 -2.96 6.47 -2.73
C THR A 40 -4.31 6.55 -2.04
N LEU A 41 -4.32 6.75 -0.74
CA LEU A 41 -5.51 7.00 0.07
C LEU A 41 -5.88 8.48 -0.06
N ARG A 42 -7.09 8.78 -0.55
CA ARG A 42 -7.57 10.15 -0.76
C ARG A 42 -8.65 10.56 0.25
N LYS A 43 -9.47 9.60 0.69
CA LYS A 43 -10.49 9.83 1.72
C LYS A 43 -10.31 8.79 2.81
N VAL A 44 -10.10 9.23 4.05
CA VAL A 44 -9.97 8.36 5.22
C VAL A 44 -10.99 8.81 6.26
N PRO A 45 -11.65 7.89 6.99
CA PRO A 45 -12.56 8.30 8.05
C PRO A 45 -11.81 8.87 9.26
N ALA A 46 -12.43 9.80 9.98
CA ALA A 46 -11.90 10.41 11.19
C ALA A 46 -11.66 9.34 12.28
N GLY A 47 -10.42 9.28 12.78
CA GLY A 47 -10.01 8.33 13.82
C GLY A 47 -9.20 7.12 13.32
N LEU A 48 -9.02 6.97 12.01
CA LEU A 48 -8.17 5.89 11.44
C LEU A 48 -6.69 6.26 11.39
N PHE A 49 -6.35 7.55 11.31
CA PHE A 49 -4.98 8.05 11.31
C PHE A 49 -4.87 9.34 12.13
N THR A 50 -3.77 9.49 12.88
CA THR A 50 -3.40 10.72 13.58
C THR A 50 -2.83 11.74 12.57
N PRO A 51 -3.03 13.06 12.73
CA PRO A 51 -2.45 14.07 11.84
C PRO A 51 -0.93 13.96 11.66
N LYS A 52 -0.21 13.45 12.67
CA LYS A 52 1.23 13.18 12.58
C LYS A 52 1.55 12.02 11.62
N GLU A 53 0.75 10.96 11.61
CA GLU A 53 0.90 9.80 10.72
C GLU A 53 0.57 10.16 9.26
N ILE A 54 -0.37 11.09 9.07
CA ILE A 54 -0.70 11.64 7.74
C ILE A 54 0.48 12.43 7.16
N ALA A 55 1.21 13.16 8.00
CA ALA A 55 2.35 13.98 7.59
C ALA A 55 3.62 13.14 7.32
N ASP A 56 3.88 12.11 8.13
CA ASP A 56 5.06 11.24 7.99
C ASP A 56 4.94 10.27 6.80
N GLY A 57 3.70 9.95 6.39
CA GLY A 57 3.42 8.99 5.33
C GLY A 57 3.50 7.54 5.81
N VAL A 58 3.23 6.59 4.91
CA VAL A 58 3.19 5.16 5.26
C VAL A 58 4.46 4.47 4.77
N ASN A 59 5.28 4.00 5.70
CA ASN A 59 6.36 3.08 5.38
C ASN A 59 5.87 1.63 5.47
N VAL A 60 5.75 0.97 4.32
CA VAL A 60 5.22 -0.39 4.17
C VAL A 60 6.04 -1.43 4.95
N TYR A 61 7.33 -1.20 5.17
CA TYR A 61 8.23 -2.12 5.90
C TYR A 61 8.19 -1.91 7.42
N HIS A 62 7.59 -0.83 7.90
CA HIS A 62 7.53 -0.49 9.33
C HIS A 62 6.12 -0.26 9.84
N ILE A 63 5.10 -0.81 9.14
CA ILE A 63 3.69 -0.73 9.53
C ILE A 63 3.49 -1.14 10.99
N GLU A 64 4.19 -2.19 11.43
CA GLU A 64 4.03 -2.73 12.78
C GLU A 64 4.56 -1.85 13.91
N ARG A 65 5.51 -0.95 13.59
CA ARG A 65 6.15 -0.06 14.55
C ARG A 65 5.58 1.35 14.54
N LEU A 66 5.07 1.79 13.38
CA LEU A 66 4.60 3.15 13.17
C LEU A 66 3.11 3.33 13.45
N PHE A 67 2.32 2.25 13.32
CA PHE A 67 0.86 2.31 13.46
C PHE A 67 0.39 1.39 14.57
N GLU A 68 -0.60 1.84 15.34
CA GLU A 68 -1.21 1.09 16.44
C GLU A 68 -2.71 0.84 16.21
N GLY A 69 -3.24 -0.22 16.83
CA GLY A 69 -4.67 -0.53 16.83
C GLY A 69 -5.28 -0.84 15.46
N THR A 70 -6.30 -0.09 15.07
CA THR A 70 -7.10 -0.32 13.85
C THR A 70 -6.32 0.01 12.58
N ALA A 71 -5.46 1.04 12.62
CA ALA A 71 -4.63 1.45 11.49
C ALA A 71 -3.64 0.35 11.08
N LYS A 72 -2.99 -0.30 12.06
CA LYS A 72 -2.10 -1.44 11.84
C LYS A 72 -2.84 -2.58 11.12
N LYS A 73 -3.98 -2.99 11.65
CA LYS A 73 -4.80 -4.07 11.05
C LYS A 73 -5.21 -3.76 9.62
N PHE A 74 -5.64 -2.51 9.37
CA PHE A 74 -5.98 -2.05 8.04
C PHE A 74 -4.79 -2.12 7.07
N LEU A 75 -3.66 -1.53 7.44
CA LEU A 75 -2.47 -1.48 6.59
C LEU A 75 -1.88 -2.87 6.34
N THR A 76 -1.88 -3.76 7.34
CA THR A 76 -1.45 -5.15 7.16
C THR A 76 -2.38 -5.89 6.19
N LYS A 77 -3.70 -5.77 6.35
CA LYS A 77 -4.67 -6.36 5.40
C LYS A 77 -4.50 -5.81 3.99
N LEU A 78 -4.30 -4.49 3.86
CA LEU A 78 -4.07 -3.83 2.59
C LEU A 78 -2.78 -4.34 1.94
N LEU A 79 -1.69 -4.47 2.72
CA LEU A 79 -0.43 -5.01 2.23
C LEU A 79 -0.57 -6.46 1.77
N THR A 80 -1.30 -7.30 2.51
CA THR A 80 -1.58 -8.68 2.10
C THR A 80 -2.37 -8.71 0.79
N ALA A 81 -3.40 -7.88 0.64
CA ALA A 81 -4.17 -7.76 -0.60
C ALA A 81 -3.33 -7.22 -1.78
N MET A 82 -2.34 -6.36 -1.51
CA MET A 82 -1.41 -5.84 -2.53
C MET A 82 -0.35 -6.86 -2.97
N LYS A 83 0.04 -7.78 -2.07
CA LYS A 83 0.92 -8.90 -2.39
C LYS A 83 0.17 -9.99 -3.14
N GLY A 84 -1.05 -10.32 -2.72
CA GLY A 84 -1.83 -11.40 -3.31
C GLY A 84 -1.05 -12.72 -3.41
N ASP A 85 -1.41 -13.55 -4.37
CA ASP A 85 -0.89 -14.92 -4.48
C ASP A 85 0.46 -15.02 -5.23
N LYS A 86 0.73 -14.05 -6.12
CA LYS A 86 1.89 -14.08 -7.04
C LYS A 86 3.14 -13.38 -6.49
N TRP A 87 3.08 -12.82 -5.28
CA TRP A 87 4.19 -12.07 -4.71
C TRP A 87 5.22 -12.98 -4.07
N TYR A 88 6.49 -12.75 -4.40
CA TYR A 88 7.62 -13.45 -3.83
C TYR A 88 8.78 -12.47 -3.60
N ASP A 89 9.65 -12.82 -2.65
CA ASP A 89 10.92 -12.14 -2.39
C ASP A 89 12.01 -13.20 -2.29
N LYS A 90 12.94 -13.19 -3.24
CA LYS A 90 14.13 -14.06 -3.30
C LYS A 90 15.39 -13.22 -3.24
N THR A 91 15.36 -12.13 -2.47
CA THR A 91 16.51 -11.23 -2.34
C THR A 91 17.61 -11.92 -1.55
N ASP A 92 18.82 -11.92 -2.10
CA ASP A 92 20.01 -12.38 -1.42
C ASP A 92 21.04 -11.25 -1.40
N ALA A 93 21.22 -10.69 -0.20
CA ALA A 93 22.11 -9.56 0.03
C ALA A 93 23.61 -9.93 -0.03
N MET A 94 23.96 -11.23 0.04
CA MET A 94 25.36 -11.67 0.00
C MET A 94 25.91 -11.73 -1.43
N ILE A 95 25.04 -11.94 -2.43
CA ILE A 95 25.43 -12.07 -3.84
C ILE A 95 24.93 -10.92 -4.74
N ASP A 96 24.47 -9.81 -4.14
CA ASP A 96 23.90 -8.64 -4.83
C ASP A 96 22.75 -9.01 -5.80
N TYR A 97 21.92 -9.99 -5.40
CA TYR A 97 20.84 -10.50 -6.25
C TYR A 97 19.48 -10.08 -5.69
N PHE A 98 18.82 -9.15 -6.38
CA PHE A 98 17.53 -8.61 -5.98
C PHE A 98 16.41 -9.10 -6.92
N ASP A 99 15.78 -10.22 -6.55
CA ASP A 99 14.60 -10.74 -7.24
C ASP A 99 13.36 -10.64 -6.35
N THR A 100 12.63 -9.54 -6.50
CA THR A 100 11.30 -9.34 -5.91
C THR A 100 10.27 -9.35 -7.02
N ALA A 101 9.05 -9.82 -6.74
CA ALA A 101 7.98 -9.79 -7.73
C ALA A 101 7.62 -8.33 -8.11
N TRP A 102 7.33 -7.50 -7.11
CA TRP A 102 7.17 -6.05 -7.25
C TRP A 102 7.24 -5.33 -5.91
N TYR A 103 7.50 -4.03 -5.96
CA TYR A 103 7.49 -3.15 -4.79
C TYR A 103 6.08 -2.66 -4.46
N ASN A 104 5.80 -2.46 -3.19
CA ASN A 104 4.51 -1.94 -2.71
C ASN A 104 4.75 -0.60 -2.04
N ASP A 105 3.92 0.39 -2.38
CA ASP A 105 4.00 1.74 -1.85
C ASP A 105 2.59 2.22 -1.47
N ILE A 106 2.44 2.78 -0.27
CA ILE A 106 1.17 3.27 0.25
C ILE A 106 1.35 4.76 0.54
N LYS A 107 0.51 5.60 -0.05
CA LYS A 107 0.54 7.06 0.13
C LYS A 107 -0.74 7.53 0.80
N ILE A 108 -0.62 8.43 1.76
CA ILE A 108 -1.75 9.15 2.34
C ILE A 108 -1.76 10.55 1.72
N GLY A 109 -2.72 10.81 0.83
CA GLY A 109 -2.75 12.02 0.04
C GLY A 109 -1.62 12.12 -1.00
N GLU A 110 -1.62 13.22 -1.73
CA GLU A 110 -0.52 13.64 -2.60
C GLU A 110 -0.20 15.11 -2.31
N TRP A 111 1.01 15.56 -2.63
CA TRP A 111 1.45 16.96 -2.43
C TRP A 111 0.48 17.98 -3.05
N ASN A 112 -0.22 17.62 -4.13
CA ASN A 112 -1.21 18.47 -4.79
C ASN A 112 -2.66 18.23 -4.31
N LYS A 113 -2.92 17.14 -3.58
CA LYS A 113 -4.26 16.75 -3.13
C LYS A 113 -4.17 16.17 -1.72
N PRO A 114 -4.34 17.00 -0.68
CA PRO A 114 -4.32 16.53 0.70
C PRO A 114 -5.44 15.51 0.92
N VAL A 115 -5.22 14.61 1.87
CA VAL A 115 -6.22 13.61 2.26
C VAL A 115 -7.44 14.32 2.85
N GLU A 116 -8.64 13.95 2.40
CA GLU A 116 -9.89 14.40 2.98
C GLU A 116 -10.26 13.45 4.13
N VAL A 117 -10.27 13.98 5.36
CA VAL A 117 -10.76 13.25 6.54
C VAL A 117 -12.28 13.43 6.61
N ILE A 118 -13.05 12.32 6.61
CA ILE A 118 -14.53 12.30 6.64
C ILE A 118 -15.05 11.84 7.99
#